data_AF-A0A5C1YI12-F1
#
_entry.id   AF-A0A5C1YI12-F1
#
_cell.length_a   1.000
_cell.length_b   1.000
_cell.length_c   1.000
_cell.angle_alpha   90.00
_cell.angle_beta   90.00
_cell.angle_gamma   90.00
#
_symmetry.space_group_name_H-M   'P 1'
#
loop_
_entity.id
_entity.type
_entity.pdbx_description
1 polymer ?
#
loop_
_entity_poly.entity_id
_entity_poly.type
_entity_poly.pdbx_seq_one_letter_code
_entity_poly.pdbx_strand_id
1 'polypeptide(L)' 'MGDAPIEEGSDEATREEQLRGILAQVQEDVRMGHAHDADALLRQRLDEAGLSATDDEIRSYLGE' A
#
# COMPACT_ATOMS: atom_id res chain seq x y z
N MET A 1 -28.93 -9.38 -26.64
CA MET A 1 -28.45 -8.25 -25.84
C MET A 1 -28.52 -8.73 -24.39
N GLY A 2 -27.47 -9.43 -23.96
CA GLY A 2 -27.38 -9.98 -22.62
C GLY A 2 -26.54 -9.03 -21.79
N ASP A 3 -27.22 -8.17 -21.05
CA ASP A 3 -26.61 -7.35 -20.01
C ASP A 3 -26.33 -8.29 -18.84
N ALA A 4 -25.17 -8.93 -18.86
CA ALA A 4 -24.66 -9.59 -17.67
C ALA A 4 -24.20 -8.46 -16.75
N PRO A 5 -24.70 -8.38 -15.50
CA PRO A 5 -24.23 -7.38 -14.56
C PRO A 5 -22.72 -7.60 -14.40
N ILE A 6 -21.94 -6.57 -14.73
CA ILE A 6 -20.54 -6.52 -14.34
C ILE A 6 -20.53 -6.69 -12.82
N GLU A 7 -20.03 -7.83 -12.35
CA GLU A 7 -19.79 -8.06 -10.93
C GLU A 7 -18.97 -6.88 -10.41
N GLU A 8 -19.52 -6.24 -9.38
CA GLU A 8 -18.99 -5.11 -8.63
C GLU A 8 -17.66 -5.54 -7.96
N GLY A 9 -16.58 -5.56 -8.75
CA GLY A 9 -15.27 -6.03 -8.31
C GLY A 9 -14.22 -4.92 -8.25
N SER A 10 -14.59 -3.66 -7.96
CA SER A 10 -13.61 -2.56 -8.16
C SER A 10 -13.64 -1.33 -7.27
N ASP A 11 -14.46 -1.19 -6.22
CA ASP A 11 -14.49 0.10 -5.48
C ASP A 11 -13.90 0.06 -4.06
N GLU A 12 -13.82 -1.10 -3.41
CA GLU A 12 -13.23 -1.22 -2.07
C GLU A 12 -12.21 -2.34 -2.06
N ALA A 13 -11.02 -2.10 -2.63
CA ALA A 13 -9.86 -2.82 -2.14
C ALA A 13 -9.83 -2.57 -0.63
N THR A 14 -9.98 -3.61 0.18
CA THR A 14 -10.05 -3.46 1.62
C THR A 14 -8.78 -2.75 2.09
N ARG A 15 -8.86 -1.99 3.19
CA ARG A 15 -7.70 -1.27 3.75
C ARG A 15 -6.46 -2.16 3.87
N GLU A 16 -6.65 -3.45 4.15
CA GLU A 16 -5.57 -4.45 4.21
C GLU A 16 -4.98 -4.78 2.84
N GLU A 17 -5.78 -4.88 1.79
CA GLU A 17 -5.30 -5.12 0.42
C GLU A 17 -4.52 -3.92 -0.13
N GLN A 18 -5.01 -2.70 0.13
CA GLN A 18 -4.27 -1.48 -0.20
C GLN A 18 -2.93 -1.40 0.54
N LEU A 19 -2.95 -1.67 1.84
CA LEU A 19 -1.73 -1.68 2.66
C LEU A 19 -0.71 -2.70 2.13
N ARG A 20 -1.14 -3.92 1.83
CA ARG A 20 -0.24 -4.96 1.27
C ARG A 20 0.33 -4.56 -0.08
N GLY A 21 -0.47 -3.93 -0.95
CA GLY A 21 0.00 -3.42 -2.23
C GLY A 21 1.08 -2.36 -2.06
N ILE A 22 0.83 -1.37 -1.20
CA ILE A 22 1.78 -0.31 -0.89
C ILE A 22 3.07 -0.87 -0.31
N LEU A 23 2.98 -1.81 0.65
CA LEU A 23 4.15 -2.44 1.26
C LEU A 23 5.02 -3.17 0.23
N ALA A 24 4.40 -3.92 -0.68
CA ALA A 24 5.13 -4.62 -1.73
C ALA A 24 5.87 -3.64 -2.67
N GLN A 25 5.21 -2.53 -3.04
CA GLN A 25 5.82 -1.50 -3.88
C GLN A 25 7.00 -0.82 -3.20
N VAL A 26 6.87 -0.47 -1.91
CA VAL A 26 7.95 0.15 -1.13
C VAL A 26 9.14 -0.79 -1.01
N GLN A 27 8.90 -2.07 -0.70
CA GLN A 27 9.98 -3.07 -0.60
C GLN A 27 10.70 -3.25 -1.93
N GLU A 28 9.98 -3.26 -3.05
CA GLU A 28 10.56 -3.32 -4.40
C GLU A 28 11.38 -2.07 -4.72
N ASP A 29 10.89 -0.87 -4.43
CA ASP A 29 11.61 0.39 -4.67
C ASP A 29 12.92 0.48 -3.88
N VAL A 30 12.90 0.06 -2.61
CA VAL A 30 14.12 -0.01 -1.77
C VAL A 30 15.08 -1.06 -2.31
N ARG A 31 14.58 -2.23 -2.70
CA ARG A 31 15.40 -3.30 -3.28
C ARG A 31 16.05 -2.90 -4.61
N MET A 32 15.36 -2.13 -5.43
CA MET A 32 15.90 -1.60 -6.69
C MET A 32 16.85 -0.40 -6.48
N GLY A 33 16.97 0.10 -5.23
CA GLY A 33 17.80 1.25 -4.90
C GLY A 33 17.20 2.59 -5.36
N HIS A 34 15.89 2.62 -5.64
CA HIS A 34 15.17 3.86 -5.96
C HIS A 34 14.86 4.69 -4.71
N ALA A 35 14.83 4.06 -3.54
CA ALA A 35 14.65 4.71 -2.25
C ALA A 35 15.68 4.21 -1.23
N HIS A 36 16.21 5.13 -0.43
CA HIS A 36 17.13 4.81 0.66
C HIS A 36 16.43 4.67 2.02
N ASP A 37 15.27 5.31 2.19
CA ASP A 37 14.49 5.29 3.42
C ASP A 37 13.13 4.65 3.16
N ALA A 38 12.99 3.37 3.55
CA ALA A 38 11.76 2.61 3.42
C ALA A 38 10.61 3.21 4.26
N ASP A 39 10.94 3.72 5.45
CA ASP A 39 9.98 4.30 6.41
C ASP A 39 9.36 5.59 5.85
N ALA A 40 10.19 6.50 5.37
CA ALA A 40 9.74 7.75 4.75
C ALA A 40 8.91 7.51 3.49
N LEU A 41 9.31 6.54 2.65
CA LEU A 41 8.57 6.18 1.45
C LEU A 41 7.21 5.56 1.80
N LEU A 42 7.17 4.61 2.74
CA LEU A 42 5.93 3.97 3.19
C LEU A 42 4.96 5.00 3.76
N ARG A 43 5.43 5.90 4.60
CA ARG A 43 4.62 6.97 5.18
C ARG A 43 3.99 7.86 4.10
N GLN A 44 4.77 8.24 3.10
CA GLN A 44 4.28 9.05 1.97
C GLN A 44 3.20 8.30 1.19
N ARG A 45 3.42 7.03 0.86
CA ARG A 45 2.45 6.22 0.10
C ARG A 45 1.15 5.99 0.87
N LEU A 46 1.25 5.79 2.17
CA LEU A 46 0.08 5.63 3.03
C LEU A 46 -0.72 6.93 3.07
N ASP A 47 -0.07 8.09 3.22
CA ASP A 47 -0.72 9.40 3.18
C ASP A 47 -1.41 9.66 1.83
N GLU A 48 -0.74 9.36 0.70
CA GLU A 48 -1.33 9.45 -0.65
C GLU A 48 -2.57 8.57 -0.82
N ALA A 49 -2.61 7.41 -0.15
CA ALA A 49 -3.75 6.50 -0.14
C ALA A 49 -4.83 6.87 0.89
N GLY A 50 -4.64 7.95 1.66
CA GLY A 50 -5.55 8.33 2.76
C GLY A 50 -5.46 7.38 3.97
N LEU A 51 -4.41 6.57 4.06
CA LEU A 51 -4.13 5.66 5.15
C LEU A 51 -3.23 6.34 6.18
N SER A 52 -3.74 6.55 7.38
CA SER A 52 -2.90 6.96 8.51
C SER A 52 -2.26 5.72 9.15
N ALA A 53 -0.95 5.81 9.40
CA ALA A 53 -0.19 4.86 10.20
C ALA A 53 0.75 5.61 11.14
N THR A 54 0.94 5.06 12.33
CA THR A 54 1.93 5.59 13.30
C THR A 54 3.34 5.11 12.97
N ASP A 55 4.38 5.80 13.48
CA ASP A 55 5.77 5.35 13.32
C ASP A 55 5.99 3.90 13.83
N ASP A 56 5.28 3.49 14.88
CA ASP A 56 5.35 2.12 15.41
C ASP A 56 4.74 1.10 14.43
N GLU A 57 3.60 1.43 13.83
CA GLU A 57 2.97 0.61 12.79
C GLU A 57 3.85 0.51 11.54
N ILE A 58 4.45 1.62 11.10
CA ILE A 58 5.34 1.65 9.92
C ILE A 58 6.54 0.72 10.15
N ARG A 59 7.20 0.80 11.31
CA ARG A 59 8.28 -0.13 11.68
C ARG A 59 7.81 -1.57 11.75
N SER A 60 6.65 -1.81 12.36
CA SER A 60 6.05 -3.14 12.43
C SER A 60 5.75 -3.71 11.04
N TYR A 61 5.36 -2.88 10.07
CA TYR A 61 5.11 -3.33 8.70
C TYR A 61 6.39 -3.61 7.91
N LEU A 62 7.46 -2.87 8.21
CA LEU A 62 8.78 -3.07 7.62
C LEU A 62 9.57 -4.23 8.26
N GLY A 63 9.16 -4.66 9.46
CA GLY A 63 9.79 -5.75 10.20
C GLY A 63 11.02 -5.32 11.00
N GLU A 64 11.07 -4.04 11.42
CA GLU A 64 12.14 -3.42 12.21
C GLU A 64 11.90 -3.51 13.72
#